data_AF-A0A0B6Y4S8-F1
#
_entry.id   AF-A0A0B6Y4S8-F1
#
_cell.length_a   1.000
_cell.length_b   1.000
_cell.length_c   1.000
_cell.angle_alpha   90.00
_cell.angle_beta   90.00
_cell.angle_gamma   90.00
#
_symmetry.space_group_name_H-M   'P 1'
#
loop_
_entity.id
_entity.type
_entity.pdbx_description
1 polymer ?
#
loop_
_entity_poly.entity_id
_entity_poly.type
_entity_poly.pdbx_seq_one_letter_code
_entity_poly.pdbx_strand_id
1 'polypeptide(L)'
;INEDRRGTVLVELQKKEGCGLGLTVSGGIDKNQRPHVSNLRPGSIAHRCDALLVGDDIVSVNGIQTANLRHEEIINLLKNAGTNVTLEIDYEIP
;
A
#
# COMPACT_ATOMS: atom_id res chain seq x y z
N ILE A 1 17.69 13.93 -2.96
CA ILE A 1 16.75 12.90 -3.47
C ILE A 1 15.89 13.65 -4.47
N ASN A 2 15.99 13.35 -5.76
CA ASN A 2 15.27 14.12 -6.80
C ASN A 2 13.79 13.76 -6.72
N GLU A 3 12.98 14.63 -6.13
CA GLU A 3 11.51 14.52 -6.14
C GLU A 3 10.96 14.51 -7.58
N ASP A 4 11.76 14.92 -8.56
CA ASP A 4 11.45 14.90 -10.00
C ASP A 4 11.35 13.48 -10.62
N ARG A 5 11.61 12.42 -9.84
CA ARG A 5 11.58 11.02 -10.32
C ARG A 5 10.56 10.15 -9.59
N ARG A 6 9.44 10.73 -9.18
CA ARG A 6 8.35 9.96 -8.56
C ARG A 6 7.07 10.10 -9.36
N GLY A 7 6.33 9.01 -9.45
CA GLY A 7 5.01 8.95 -10.09
C GLY A 7 3.97 8.44 -9.10
N THR A 8 2.71 8.82 -9.31
CA THR A 8 1.60 8.33 -8.50
C THR A 8 0.64 7.53 -9.37
N VAL A 9 0.17 6.39 -8.85
CA VAL A 9 -0.81 5.53 -9.53
C VAL A 9 -1.89 5.09 -8.54
N LEU A 10 -3.11 4.93 -9.03
CA LEU A 10 -4.22 4.38 -8.28
C LEU A 10 -4.39 2.90 -8.64
N VAL A 11 -4.25 2.01 -7.67
CA VAL A 11 -4.33 0.56 -7.84
C VAL A 11 -5.62 0.04 -7.19
N GLU A 12 -6.48 -0.58 -8.00
CA GLU A 12 -7.71 -1.19 -7.52
C GLU A 12 -7.54 -2.70 -7.40
N LEU A 13 -7.79 -3.22 -6.20
CA LEU A 13 -7.68 -4.64 -5.88
C LEU A 13 -9.01 -5.18 -5.36
N GLN A 14 -9.42 -6.31 -5.91
CA GLN A 14 -10.56 -7.07 -5.41
C GLN A 14 -10.09 -8.29 -4.62
N LYS A 15 -10.50 -8.38 -3.36
CA LYS A 15 -10.29 -9.55 -2.50
C LYS A 15 -11.61 -10.20 -2.13
N LYS A 16 -11.59 -11.51 -1.95
CA LYS A 16 -12.73 -12.25 -1.38
C LYS A 16 -12.88 -11.90 0.09
N GLU A 17 -14.10 -11.98 0.61
CA GLU A 17 -14.35 -11.83 2.05
C GLU A 17 -13.48 -12.81 2.85
N GLY A 18 -12.92 -12.34 3.96
CA GLY A 18 -12.00 -13.10 4.80
C GLY A 18 -10.59 -13.32 4.23
N CYS A 19 -10.32 -12.95 2.96
CA CYS A 19 -8.99 -13.05 2.38
C CYS A 19 -8.21 -11.73 2.54
N GLY A 20 -6.89 -11.83 2.75
CA GLY A 20 -5.99 -10.68 2.68
C GLY A 20 -5.53 -10.38 1.25
N LEU A 21 -5.00 -9.18 1.02
CA LEU A 21 -4.39 -8.79 -0.27
C LEU A 21 -3.09 -9.56 -0.54
N GLY A 22 -2.42 -10.01 0.53
CA GLY A 22 -1.11 -10.66 0.47
C GLY A 22 0.06 -9.69 0.29
N LEU A 23 -0.13 -8.44 0.72
CA LEU A 23 0.93 -7.46 0.87
C LEU A 23 1.30 -7.30 2.36
N THR A 24 2.56 -6.99 2.63
CA THR A 24 3.07 -6.59 3.94
C THR A 24 3.43 -5.11 3.87
N VAL A 25 2.97 -4.35 4.86
CA VAL A 25 3.29 -2.93 4.99
C VAL A 25 4.28 -2.73 6.13
N SER A 26 5.20 -1.80 5.94
CA SER A 26 6.10 -1.29 6.97
C SER A 26 6.00 0.24 7.01
N GLY A 27 6.56 0.87 8.05
CA GLY A 27 6.44 2.32 8.25
C GLY A 27 5.16 2.75 8.99
N GLY A 28 4.97 4.05 9.05
CA GLY A 28 4.00 4.74 9.91
C GLY A 28 4.67 5.91 10.63
N ILE A 29 3.87 6.88 11.07
CA ILE A 29 4.39 8.08 11.75
C ILE A 29 5.14 7.73 13.04
N ASP A 30 4.75 6.66 13.73
CA ASP A 30 5.41 6.14 14.95
C ASP A 30 6.77 5.48 14.66
N LYS A 31 7.05 5.16 13.41
CA LYS A 31 8.32 4.57 12.95
C LYS A 31 9.24 5.60 12.29
N ASN A 32 8.82 6.87 12.18
CA ASN A 32 9.51 7.90 11.41
C ASN A 32 9.87 7.45 9.98
N GLN A 33 8.99 6.64 9.37
CA GLN A 33 9.17 6.10 8.02
C GLN A 33 7.84 6.17 7.27
N ARG A 34 7.88 6.50 5.98
CA ARG A 34 6.69 6.48 5.13
C ARG A 34 6.11 5.06 5.07
N PRO A 35 4.78 4.91 5.09
CA PRO A 35 4.14 3.62 4.88
C PRO A 35 4.50 3.08 3.51
N HIS A 36 5.09 1.90 3.44
CA HIS A 36 5.54 1.31 2.17
C HIS A 36 5.33 -0.19 2.13
N VAL A 37 5.27 -0.73 0.91
CA VAL A 37 5.19 -2.17 0.66
C VAL A 37 6.56 -2.79 0.95
N SER A 38 6.65 -3.61 2.00
CA SER A 38 7.90 -4.28 2.38
C SER A 38 8.00 -5.70 1.85
N ASN A 39 6.87 -6.33 1.51
CA ASN A 39 6.85 -7.65 0.90
C ASN A 39 5.54 -7.91 0.16
N LEU A 40 5.61 -8.67 -0.94
CA LEU A 40 4.45 -9.20 -1.65
C LEU A 40 4.50 -10.72 -1.60
N ARG A 41 3.44 -11.35 -1.07
CA ARG A 41 3.37 -12.82 -1.00
C ARG A 41 3.22 -13.38 -2.43
N PRO A 42 4.08 -14.29 -2.88
CA PRO A 42 3.97 -14.90 -4.20
C PRO A 42 2.58 -15.49 -4.46
N GLY A 43 2.04 -15.24 -5.65
CA GLY A 43 0.71 -15.72 -6.07
C GLY A 43 -0.48 -15.04 -5.37
N SER A 44 -0.25 -14.04 -4.53
CA SER A 44 -1.32 -13.23 -3.93
C SER A 44 -2.01 -12.32 -4.94
N ILE A 45 -3.04 -11.60 -4.49
CA ILE A 45 -3.73 -10.58 -5.30
C ILE A 45 -2.78 -9.42 -5.56
N ALA A 46 -2.12 -8.92 -4.51
CA ALA A 46 -1.15 -7.83 -4.63
C ALA A 46 0.06 -8.20 -5.51
N HIS A 47 0.53 -9.45 -5.47
CA HIS A 47 1.62 -9.90 -6.34
C HIS A 47 1.21 -10.04 -7.82
N ARG A 48 -0.03 -10.46 -8.10
CA ARG A 48 -0.50 -10.72 -9.47
C ARG A 48 -1.14 -9.51 -10.16
N CYS A 49 -1.26 -8.38 -9.46
CA CYS A 49 -1.81 -7.17 -10.05
C CYS A 49 -0.81 -6.46 -10.96
N ASP A 50 0.48 -6.82 -10.89
CA ASP A 50 1.59 -6.24 -11.64
C ASP A 50 1.69 -4.69 -11.54
N ALA A 51 1.02 -4.11 -10.53
CA ALA A 51 0.92 -2.67 -10.28
C ALA A 51 1.48 -2.27 -8.91
N LEU A 52 2.04 -3.23 -8.16
CA LEU A 52 2.68 -3.03 -6.86
C LEU A 52 4.06 -3.67 -6.86
N LEU A 53 5.03 -2.95 -6.31
CA LEU A 53 6.40 -3.41 -6.10
C LEU A 53 6.82 -3.21 -4.64
N VAL A 54 7.85 -3.95 -4.23
CA VAL A 54 8.48 -3.73 -2.93
C VAL A 54 9.26 -2.41 -2.98
N GLY A 55 9.04 -1.55 -1.98
CA GLY A 55 9.59 -0.20 -1.92
C GLY A 55 8.58 0.90 -2.26
N ASP A 56 7.45 0.55 -2.86
CA ASP A 56 6.38 1.50 -3.18
C ASP A 56 5.80 2.13 -1.90
N ASP A 57 5.67 3.46 -1.89
CA ASP A 57 5.04 4.19 -0.78
C ASP A 57 3.51 4.15 -0.95
N ILE A 58 2.80 3.80 0.13
CA ILE A 58 1.34 3.77 0.18
C ILE A 58 0.87 5.14 0.67
N VAL A 59 0.37 5.97 -0.23
CA VAL A 59 -0.12 7.33 0.06
C VAL A 59 -1.49 7.31 0.72
N SER A 60 -2.42 6.52 0.17
CA SER A 60 -3.77 6.41 0.71
C SER A 60 -4.37 5.01 0.54
N VAL A 61 -5.31 4.66 1.44
CA VAL A 61 -6.10 3.42 1.38
C VAL A 61 -7.58 3.82 1.38
N ASN A 62 -8.30 3.48 0.31
CA ASN A 62 -9.70 3.87 0.09
C ASN A 62 -9.94 5.38 0.28
N GLY A 63 -8.99 6.21 -0.17
CA GLY A 63 -9.04 7.68 -0.04
C GLY A 63 -8.61 8.22 1.33
N ILE A 64 -8.27 7.37 2.29
CA ILE A 64 -7.76 7.79 3.60
C ILE A 64 -6.23 7.89 3.53
N GLN A 65 -5.72 9.12 3.73
CA GLN A 65 -4.29 9.44 3.71
C GLN A 65 -3.54 8.76 4.85
N THR A 66 -2.41 8.10 4.54
CA THR A 66 -1.63 7.32 5.50
C THR A 66 -0.49 8.12 6.16
N ALA A 67 -0.13 9.29 5.62
CA ALA A 67 1.05 10.05 6.01
C ALA A 67 1.13 10.37 7.52
N ASN A 68 -0.02 10.56 8.17
CA ASN A 68 -0.12 10.89 9.60
C ASN A 68 -0.60 9.73 10.47
N LEU A 69 -0.71 8.52 9.90
CA LEU A 69 -1.23 7.35 10.61
C LEU A 69 -0.09 6.54 11.22
N ARG A 70 -0.37 5.97 12.39
CA ARG A 70 0.50 4.98 13.01
C ARG A 70 0.45 3.67 12.22
N HIS A 71 1.49 2.87 12.37
CA HIS A 71 1.60 1.57 11.74
C HIS A 71 0.33 0.72 11.94
N GLU A 72 -0.14 0.60 13.19
CA GLU A 72 -1.33 -0.19 13.50
C GLU A 72 -2.62 0.35 12.85
N GLU A 73 -2.75 1.68 12.72
CA GLU A 73 -3.90 2.30 12.07
C GLU A 73 -3.94 1.98 10.58
N ILE A 74 -2.79 1.99 9.91
CA ILE A 74 -2.66 1.62 8.49
C ILE A 74 -3.01 0.14 8.28
N ILE A 75 -2.52 -0.74 9.16
CA ILE A 75 -2.87 -2.17 9.13
C ILE A 75 -4.38 -2.37 9.34
N ASN A 76 -4.99 -1.61 10.25
CA ASN A 76 -6.42 -1.67 10.50
C ASN A 76 -7.23 -1.17 9.30
N LEU A 77 -6.78 -0.12 8.60
CA LEU A 77 -7.40 0.34 7.36
C LEU A 77 -7.41 -0.76 6.30
N LEU A 78 -6.27 -1.40 6.04
CA LEU A 78 -6.16 -2.46 5.03
C LEU A 78 -7.00 -3.71 5.37
N LYS A 79 -7.11 -4.04 6.65
CA LYS A 79 -7.98 -5.13 7.13
C LYS A 79 -9.45 -4.80 6.91
N ASN A 80 -9.85 -3.56 7.25
CA ASN A 80 -11.24 -3.10 7.20
C ASN A 80 -11.67 -2.53 5.84
N ALA A 81 -10.78 -2.49 4.84
CA ALA A 81 -11.05 -1.92 3.51
C ALA A 81 -12.13 -2.66 2.67
N GLY A 82 -12.86 -3.62 3.23
CA GLY A 82 -13.90 -4.38 2.52
C GLY A 82 -13.34 -5.29 1.42
N THR A 83 -14.13 -5.66 0.42
CA THR A 83 -13.68 -6.49 -0.72
C THR A 83 -13.03 -5.68 -1.83
N ASN A 84 -13.35 -4.39 -1.95
CA ASN A 84 -12.81 -3.47 -2.93
C ASN A 84 -11.83 -2.52 -2.24
N VAL A 85 -10.54 -2.69 -2.54
CA VAL A 85 -9.48 -1.87 -1.97
C VAL A 85 -8.86 -1.03 -3.05
N THR A 86 -8.80 0.27 -2.82
CA THR A 86 -8.10 1.23 -3.67
C THR A 86 -6.88 1.73 -2.93
N LEU A 87 -5.70 1.55 -3.52
CA LEU A 87 -4.44 2.03 -2.98
C LEU A 87 -3.91 3.14 -3.89
N GLU A 88 -3.57 4.28 -3.31
CA GLU A 88 -2.78 5.30 -4.00
C GLU A 88 -1.32 5.07 -3.68
N ILE A 89 -0.53 4.87 -4.73
CA ILE A 89 0.85 4.41 -4.65
C ILE A 89 1.78 5.45 -5.24
N ASP A 90 2.81 5.82 -4.51
CA ASP A 90 3.89 6.69 -4.94
C ASP A 90 5.16 5.86 -5.17
N TYR A 91 5.65 5.81 -6.39
CA TYR A 91 6.75 4.93 -6.82
C TYR A 91 7.85 5.72 -7.52
N GLU A 92 9.08 5.20 -7.48
CA GLU A 92 10.21 5.79 -8.22
C GLU A 92 10.12 5.45 -9.70
N ILE A 93 10.27 6.47 -10.55
CA ILE A 93 10.36 6.32 -12.00
C ILE A 93 11.82 5.98 -12.35
N PRO A 94 12.08 4.84 -13.00
CA PRO A 94 13.43 4.40 -13.38
C PRO A 94 14.13 5.33 -14.39
#